data_AF-A0A942IAW7-F1
#
_entry.id   AF-A0A942IAW7-F1
#
_cell.length_a   1.000
_cell.length_b   1.000
_cell.length_c   1.000
_cell.angle_alpha   90.00
_cell.angle_beta   90.00
_cell.angle_gamma   90.00
#
_symmetry.space_group_name_H-M   'P 1'
#
loop_
_entity.id
_entity.type
_entity.pdbx_description
1 polymer ?
#
loop_
_entity_poly.entity_id
_entity_poly.type
_entity_poly.pdbx_seq_one_letter_code
_entity_poly.pdbx_strand_id
1 'polypeptide(L)'
;HQMDSCSLFPLILVGQPEFRRTLRLKKHEAVAQRIPMQYHLRGLNPEKMAAYIRHQMQAANLTTPIFAESALSQIHAASQEISRMINLICSQALYDAKQRGHDVIEESHIIRVLTDLDRQRGVIV
;
A
#
# COMPACT_ATOMS: atom_id res chain seq x y z
N HIS A 1 14.89 21.46 -36.70
CA HIS A 1 13.51 20.97 -36.82
C HIS A 1 13.36 19.62 -36.10
N GLN A 2 13.20 19.62 -34.78
CA GLN A 2 12.99 18.39 -33.99
C GLN A 2 12.04 18.61 -32.79
N MET A 3 11.30 19.73 -32.78
CA MET A 3 10.40 20.07 -31.66
C MET A 3 8.99 19.49 -31.81
N ASP A 4 8.62 18.99 -32.99
CA ASP A 4 7.24 18.57 -33.32
C ASP A 4 7.00 17.05 -33.26
N SER A 5 7.99 16.25 -32.86
CA SER A 5 7.93 14.77 -32.95
C SER A 5 7.97 14.02 -31.62
N CYS A 6 8.07 14.72 -30.49
CA CYS A 6 8.11 14.11 -29.17
C CYS A 6 7.03 14.68 -28.26
N SER A 7 6.27 13.80 -27.59
CA SER A 7 5.43 14.21 -26.46
C SER A 7 6.38 14.56 -25.30
N LEU A 8 6.73 15.84 -25.19
CA LEU A 8 7.77 16.34 -24.28
C LEU A 8 7.34 16.34 -22.80
N PHE A 9 6.09 15.98 -22.48
CA PHE A 9 5.57 16.07 -21.12
C PHE A 9 4.58 14.94 -20.76
N PRO A 10 5.01 13.94 -19.96
CA PRO A 10 4.09 12.98 -19.37
C PRO A 10 3.31 13.64 -18.21
N LEU A 11 1.99 13.75 -18.35
CA LEU A 11 1.09 14.21 -17.28
C LEU A 11 0.41 13.02 -16.61
N ILE A 12 0.62 12.86 -15.30
CA ILE A 12 -0.07 11.84 -14.49
C ILE A 12 -1.10 12.55 -13.61
N LEU A 13 -2.37 12.17 -13.78
CA LEU A 13 -3.47 12.67 -12.95
C LEU A 13 -3.81 11.64 -11.87
N VAL A 14 -3.69 12.04 -10.59
CA VAL A 14 -4.00 11.19 -9.43
C VAL A 14 -5.04 11.89 -8.57
N GLY A 15 -6.05 11.14 -8.14
CA GLY A 15 -7.12 11.67 -7.29
C GLY A 15 -8.02 10.57 -6.75
N GLN A 16 -8.97 10.98 -5.91
CA GLN A 16 -9.99 10.08 -5.35
C GLN A 16 -11.02 9.66 -6.42
N PRO A 17 -11.84 8.61 -6.19
CA PRO A 17 -12.85 8.14 -7.15
C PRO A 17 -13.79 9.24 -7.68
N GLU A 18 -14.04 10.28 -6.87
CA GLU A 18 -14.80 11.49 -7.19
C GLU A 18 -14.20 12.25 -8.36
N PHE A 19 -12.87 12.34 -8.44
CA PHE A 19 -12.16 13.01 -9.53
C PHE A 19 -12.50 12.38 -10.89
N ARG A 20 -12.55 11.05 -10.94
CA ARG A 20 -12.96 10.31 -12.14
C ARG A 20 -14.43 10.55 -12.49
N ARG A 21 -15.31 10.69 -11.50
CA ARG A 21 -16.72 11.05 -11.74
C ARG A 21 -16.81 12.45 -12.34
N THR A 22 -16.05 13.41 -11.81
CA THR A 22 -15.99 14.78 -12.33
C THR A 22 -15.47 14.82 -13.76
N LEU A 23 -14.40 14.10 -14.09
CA LEU A 23 -13.87 14.04 -15.46
C LEU A 23 -14.86 13.46 -16.49
N ARG A 24 -15.84 12.67 -16.05
CA ARG A 24 -16.89 12.08 -16.90
C ARG A 24 -18.08 13.02 -17.15
N LEU A 25 -18.12 14.20 -16.53
CA LEU A 25 -19.16 15.19 -16.79
C LEU A 25 -19.03 15.71 -18.23
N LYS A 26 -20.16 15.95 -18.92
CA LYS A 26 -20.19 16.47 -20.30
C LYS A 26 -19.29 17.69 -20.52
N LYS A 27 -19.23 18.60 -19.52
CA LYS A 27 -18.37 19.80 -19.56
C LYS A 27 -16.86 19.52 -19.61
N HIS A 28 -16.42 18.30 -19.35
CA HIS A 28 -15.01 17.87 -19.34
C HIS A 28 -14.70 16.81 -20.41
N GLU A 29 -15.62 16.53 -21.33
CA GLU A 29 -15.50 15.46 -22.32
C GLU A 29 -14.25 15.61 -23.21
N ALA A 30 -13.92 16.84 -23.63
CA ALA A 30 -12.72 17.12 -24.43
C ALA A 30 -11.40 16.73 -23.72
N VAL A 31 -11.36 16.84 -22.38
CA VAL A 31 -10.21 16.42 -21.58
C VAL A 31 -10.22 14.90 -21.42
N ALA A 32 -11.38 14.31 -21.12
CA ALA A 32 -11.52 12.87 -20.94
C ALA A 32 -11.10 12.06 -22.19
N GLN A 33 -11.41 12.56 -23.39
CA GLN A 33 -11.01 11.94 -24.66
C GLN A 33 -9.49 11.95 -24.90
N ARG A 34 -8.75 12.86 -24.23
CA ARG A 34 -7.28 12.96 -24.32
C ARG A 34 -6.55 12.12 -23.27
N ILE A 35 -7.27 11.36 -22.44
CA ILE A 35 -6.70 10.49 -21.41
C ILE A 35 -6.81 9.03 -21.90
N PRO A 36 -5.79 8.51 -22.62
CA PRO A 36 -5.86 7.19 -23.22
C PRO A 36 -5.80 6.05 -22.19
N MET A 37 -5.21 6.30 -21.02
CA MET A 37 -5.05 5.32 -19.95
C MET A 37 -5.72 5.79 -18.67
N GLN A 38 -6.64 4.98 -18.14
CA GLN A 38 -7.28 5.19 -16.85
C GLN A 38 -7.13 3.92 -16.04
N TYR A 39 -6.50 4.02 -14.87
CA TYR A 39 -6.33 2.88 -13.98
C TYR A 39 -6.95 3.18 -12.61
N HIS A 40 -7.64 2.19 -12.04
CA HIS A 40 -8.14 2.26 -10.69
C HIS A 40 -7.33 1.29 -9.82
N LEU A 41 -6.51 1.86 -8.94
CA LEU A 41 -5.76 1.10 -7.94
C LEU A 41 -6.77 0.45 -6.99
N ARG A 42 -6.87 -0.87 -7.06
CA ARG A 42 -7.62 -1.70 -6.10
C ARG A 42 -6.69 -2.14 -4.97
N GLY A 43 -7.29 -2.67 -3.91
CA GLY A 43 -6.57 -3.31 -2.82
C GLY A 43 -5.57 -4.37 -3.30
N LEU A 44 -4.55 -4.60 -2.48
CA LEU A 44 -3.56 -5.64 -2.71
C LEU A 44 -4.14 -6.99 -2.28
N ASN A 45 -4.27 -7.93 -3.22
CA ASN A 45 -4.55 -9.33 -2.91
C ASN A 45 -3.37 -9.97 -2.12
N PRO A 46 -3.52 -11.18 -1.54
CA PRO A 46 -2.49 -11.77 -0.69
C PRO A 46 -1.11 -11.86 -1.36
N GLU A 47 -1.07 -12.28 -2.63
CA GLU A 47 0.16 -12.43 -3.39
C GLU A 47 0.84 -11.08 -3.67
N LYS A 48 0.06 -10.06 -4.10
CA LYS A 48 0.58 -8.70 -4.34
C LYS A 48 0.99 -8.03 -3.05
N MET A 49 0.31 -8.29 -1.95
CA MET A 49 0.70 -7.80 -0.63
C MET A 49 2.03 -8.40 -0.18
N ALA A 50 2.21 -9.72 -0.32
CA ALA A 50 3.48 -10.38 -0.01
C ALA A 50 4.61 -9.85 -0.89
N ALA A 51 4.36 -9.68 -2.20
CA ALA A 51 5.32 -9.08 -3.12
C ALA A 51 5.63 -7.61 -2.77
N TYR A 52 4.62 -6.84 -2.35
CA TYR A 52 4.77 -5.46 -1.91
C TYR A 52 5.64 -5.34 -0.65
N ILE A 53 5.37 -6.17 0.36
CA ILE A 53 6.19 -6.21 1.59
C ILE A 53 7.62 -6.63 1.25
N ARG A 54 7.80 -7.67 0.44
CA ARG A 54 9.13 -8.14 0.01
C ARG A 54 9.90 -7.07 -0.75
N HIS A 55 9.25 -6.36 -1.67
CA HIS A 55 9.86 -5.25 -2.40
C HIS A 55 10.29 -4.13 -1.44
N GLN A 56 9.48 -3.78 -0.44
CA GLN A 56 9.87 -2.78 0.56
C GLN A 56 11.06 -3.23 1.41
N MET A 57 11.12 -4.51 1.79
CA MET A 57 12.29 -5.05 2.51
C MET A 57 13.55 -4.99 1.64
N GLN A 58 13.44 -5.36 0.36
CA GLN A 58 14.54 -5.27 -0.60
C GLN A 58 15.03 -3.83 -0.78
N ALA A 59 14.11 -2.85 -0.83
CA ALA A 59 14.44 -1.44 -0.89
C ALA A 59 15.19 -0.95 0.37
N ALA A 60 15.02 -1.64 1.50
CA ALA A 60 15.76 -1.43 2.74
C ALA A 60 17.03 -2.31 2.85
N ASN A 61 17.48 -2.91 1.74
CA ASN A 61 18.63 -3.83 1.68
C ASN A 61 18.50 -5.10 2.54
N LEU A 62 17.27 -5.50 2.89
CA LEU A 62 16.98 -6.73 3.61
C LEU A 62 16.62 -7.83 2.62
N THR A 63 17.52 -8.78 2.44
CA THR A 63 17.36 -9.93 1.54
C THR A 63 16.82 -11.17 2.24
N THR A 64 16.91 -11.23 3.56
CA THR A 64 16.34 -12.30 4.37
C THR A 64 14.84 -12.09 4.60
N PRO A 65 14.02 -13.15 4.51
CA PRO A 65 12.60 -13.05 4.81
C PRO A 65 12.41 -12.84 6.32
N ILE A 66 12.03 -11.63 6.72
CA ILE A 66 11.75 -11.27 8.12
C ILE A 66 10.32 -11.67 8.51
N PHE A 67 9.39 -11.68 7.57
CA PHE A 67 7.99 -12.04 7.82
C PHE A 67 7.74 -13.49 7.43
N ALA A 68 7.23 -14.29 8.37
CA ALA A 68 6.74 -15.64 8.10
C ALA A 68 5.42 -15.61 7.32
N GLU A 69 5.08 -16.70 6.63
CA GLU A 69 3.81 -16.81 5.89
C GLU A 69 2.58 -16.65 6.78
N SER A 70 2.66 -17.10 8.04
CA SER A 70 1.62 -16.91 9.05
C SER A 70 1.39 -15.42 9.35
N ALA A 71 2.47 -14.64 9.49
CA ALA A 71 2.38 -13.20 9.67
C ALA A 71 1.78 -12.50 8.44
N LEU A 72 2.21 -12.87 7.23
CA LEU A 72 1.67 -12.30 5.99
C LEU A 72 0.17 -12.54 5.87
N SER A 73 -0.30 -13.76 6.19
CA SER A 73 -1.73 -14.09 6.17
C SER A 73 -2.53 -13.23 7.15
N GLN A 74 -2.01 -13.04 8.37
CA GLN A 74 -2.66 -12.21 9.38
C GLN A 74 -2.66 -10.72 9.01
N ILE A 75 -1.57 -10.21 8.43
CA ILE A 75 -1.49 -8.83 7.93
C ILE A 75 -2.53 -8.61 6.83
N HIS A 76 -2.71 -9.56 5.90
CA HIS A 76 -3.72 -9.43 4.86
C HIS A 76 -5.13 -9.32 5.44
N ALA A 77 -5.48 -10.21 6.37
CA ALA A 77 -6.79 -10.22 7.03
C ALA A 77 -7.06 -8.90 7.77
N ALA A 78 -6.07 -8.38 8.51
CA ALA A 78 -6.23 -7.19 9.32
C ALA A 78 -6.16 -5.87 8.51
N SER A 79 -5.44 -5.87 7.38
CA SER A 79 -5.19 -4.64 6.63
C SER A 79 -6.32 -4.24 5.66
N GLN A 80 -7.28 -5.13 5.41
CA GLN A 80 -8.35 -4.94 4.43
C GLN A 80 -7.83 -4.51 3.06
N GLU A 81 -6.69 -5.05 2.63
CA GLU A 81 -6.03 -4.77 1.35
C GLU A 81 -5.51 -3.32 1.18
N ILE A 82 -5.55 -2.50 2.24
CA ILE A 82 -5.13 -1.09 2.21
C ILE A 82 -3.62 -0.99 2.48
N SER A 83 -2.84 -0.54 1.49
CA SER A 83 -1.38 -0.41 1.61
C SER A 83 -0.93 0.44 2.80
N ARG A 84 -1.67 1.50 3.15
CA ARG A 84 -1.39 2.31 4.35
C ARG A 84 -1.51 1.50 5.64
N MET A 85 -2.52 0.63 5.73
CA MET A 85 -2.72 -0.22 6.90
C MET A 85 -1.66 -1.32 6.96
N ILE A 86 -1.33 -1.92 5.82
CA ILE A 86 -0.22 -2.88 5.70
C ILE A 86 1.07 -2.28 6.27
N ASN A 87 1.43 -1.06 5.83
CA ASN A 87 2.65 -0.39 6.30
C ASN A 87 2.61 -0.11 7.80
N LEU A 88 1.47 0.35 8.33
CA LEU A 88 1.32 0.59 9.77
C LEU A 88 1.57 -0.68 10.58
N ILE A 89 0.91 -1.79 10.22
CA ILE A 89 1.05 -3.07 10.92
C ILE A 89 2.50 -3.57 10.82
N CYS A 90 3.09 -3.56 9.62
CA CYS A 90 4.47 -4.02 9.41
C CYS A 90 5.49 -3.18 10.20
N SER A 91 5.37 -1.85 10.21
CA SER A 91 6.29 -0.98 10.95
C SER A 91 6.21 -1.23 12.46
N GLN A 92 5.01 -1.39 13.01
CA GLN A 92 4.83 -1.69 14.43
C GLN A 92 5.35 -3.10 14.78
N ALA A 93 5.10 -4.09 13.92
CA ALA A 93 5.63 -5.44 14.11
C ALA A 93 7.16 -5.49 14.08
N LEU A 94 7.79 -4.74 13.18
CA LEU A 94 9.25 -4.61 13.14
C LEU A 94 9.80 -3.97 14.42
N TYR A 95 9.15 -2.92 14.93
CA TYR A 95 9.55 -2.26 16.17
C TYR A 95 9.43 -3.19 17.39
N ASP A 96 8.29 -3.87 17.52
CA ASP A 96 8.00 -4.80 18.61
C ASP A 96 8.91 -6.04 18.58
N ALA A 97 9.18 -6.60 17.39
CA ALA A 97 10.14 -7.69 17.23
C ALA A 97 11.56 -7.26 17.62
N LYS A 98 11.98 -6.06 17.20
CA LYS A 98 13.29 -5.51 17.56
C LYS A 98 13.45 -5.28 19.06
N GLN A 99 12.41 -4.77 19.72
CA GLN A 99 12.41 -4.53 21.16
C GLN A 99 12.57 -5.82 21.97
N ARG A 100 12.11 -6.95 21.43
CA ARG A 100 12.11 -8.26 22.10
C ARG A 100 13.21 -9.21 21.63
N GLY A 101 14.01 -8.80 20.65
CA GLY A 101 15.11 -9.61 20.11
C GLY A 101 14.64 -10.77 19.23
N HIS A 102 13.50 -10.64 18.55
CA HIS A 102 13.05 -11.63 17.57
C HIS A 102 13.51 -11.21 16.17
N ASP A 103 14.19 -12.13 15.47
CA ASP A 103 14.66 -11.90 14.10
C ASP A 103 13.60 -12.21 13.03
N VAL A 104 12.59 -13.01 13.38
CA VAL A 104 11.48 -13.41 12.50
C VAL A 104 10.15 -12.99 13.11
N ILE A 105 9.32 -12.34 12.31
CA ILE A 105 7.97 -11.89 12.64
C ILE A 105 6.99 -12.98 12.23
N GLU A 106 6.39 -13.60 13.24
CA GLU A 106 5.31 -14.57 13.13
C GLU A 106 3.94 -13.96 13.47
N GLU A 107 2.88 -14.71 13.25
CA GLU A 107 1.49 -14.34 13.56
C GLU A 107 1.29 -13.78 14.98
N SER A 108 1.96 -14.36 15.98
CA SER A 108 1.87 -13.94 17.39
C SER A 108 2.25 -12.47 17.60
N HIS A 109 3.24 -11.97 16.87
CA HIS A 109 3.66 -10.57 16.89
C HIS A 109 2.60 -9.66 16.28
N ILE A 110 1.98 -10.11 15.18
CA ILE A 110 0.93 -9.35 14.49
C ILE A 110 -0.31 -9.21 15.39
N ILE A 111 -0.75 -10.30 16.01
CA ILE A 111 -1.90 -10.28 16.94
C ILE A 111 -1.65 -9.31 18.11
N ARG A 112 -0.44 -9.31 18.66
CA ARG A 112 -0.06 -8.39 19.74
C ARG A 112 -0.14 -6.93 19.27
N VAL A 113 0.49 -6.62 18.14
CA VAL A 113 0.47 -5.28 17.54
C VAL A 113 -0.95 -4.81 17.26
N LEU A 114 -1.81 -5.67 16.73
CA LEU A 114 -3.22 -5.34 16.49
C LEU A 114 -3.95 -5.02 17.80
N THR A 115 -3.71 -5.81 18.84
CA THR A 115 -4.27 -5.56 20.18
C THR A 115 -3.84 -4.20 20.74
N ASP A 116 -2.56 -3.84 20.55
CA ASP A 116 -2.03 -2.57 21.00
C ASP A 116 -2.54 -1.38 20.18
N LEU A 117 -2.70 -1.56 18.86
CA LEU A 117 -3.30 -0.56 17.97
C LEU A 117 -4.78 -0.30 18.29
N ASP A 118 -5.54 -1.35 18.62
CA ASP A 118 -6.94 -1.21 19.03
C ASP A 118 -7.08 -0.46 20.36
N ARG A 119 -6.17 -0.70 21.31
CA ARG A 119 -6.09 0.09 22.55
C ARG A 119 -5.83 1.57 22.27
N GLN A 120 -4.90 1.88 21.36
CA GLN A 120 -4.59 3.26 21.00
C GLN A 120 -5.76 3.95 20.28
N ARG A 121 -6.51 3.22 19.45
CA ARG A 121 -7.72 3.73 18.79
C ARG A 121 -8.88 3.95 19.75
N GLY A 122 -9.05 3.07 20.74
CA GLY A 122 -10.10 3.17 21.76
C GLY A 122 -9.90 4.28 22.79
N VAL A 123 -8.73 4.91 22.85
CA VAL A 123 -8.42 6.03 23.77
C VAL A 123 -8.79 7.39 23.17
N ILE A 124 -9.14 7.45 21.87
CA ILE A 124 -9.39 8.71 21.14
C ILE A 124 -10.89 8.86 20.74
N VAL A 125 -11.81 8.08 21.32
CA VAL A 125 -13.26 8.25 21.14
C VAL A 125 -13.93 8.59 22.47
#